data_AF-Q28Q86-F1
#
_entry.id   AF-Q28Q86-F1
#
_cell.length_a   1.000
_cell.length_b   1.000
_cell.length_c   1.000
_cell.angle_alpha   90.00
_cell.angle_beta   90.00
_cell.angle_gamma   90.00
#
_symmetry.space_group_name_H-M   'P 1'
#
loop_
_entity.id
_entity.type
_entity.pdbx_description
1 polymer ?
#
loop_
_entity_poly.entity_id
_entity_poly.type
_entity_poly.pdbx_seq_one_letter_code
_entity_poly.pdbx_strand_id
1 'polypeptide(L)'
;MTTQNTPGTGGTAPAATQAKETAADLAQHGKTAARDMAQDAAAAASDRAGEAKSAMADEVSGVASALRTAANEMRSGSPQERTFGQIAEGLADVSDAMREKDLSTMVADVSAFARKNPLVFLGGAALIGFAATRFAKASNEAASQVAHTPVSPTTPTTGDFS
;
A
#
# COMPACT_ATOMS: atom_id res chain seq x y z
N MET A 1 -42.96 8.18 50.23
CA MET A 1 -42.93 9.11 49.08
C MET A 1 -41.61 8.95 48.36
N THR A 2 -41.69 8.34 47.18
CA THR A 2 -40.85 8.42 45.98
C THR A 2 -39.32 8.42 46.11
N THR A 3 -38.73 7.24 45.92
CA THR A 3 -37.41 7.03 45.31
C THR A 3 -37.46 7.47 43.84
N GLN A 4 -36.71 8.52 43.45
CA GLN A 4 -36.49 8.84 42.04
C GLN A 4 -35.31 8.04 41.51
N ASN A 5 -35.63 7.04 40.68
CA ASN A 5 -34.71 6.31 39.83
C ASN A 5 -34.67 7.04 38.48
N THR A 6 -33.60 7.81 38.21
CA THR A 6 -33.44 8.48 36.91
C THR A 6 -32.93 7.49 35.86
N PRO A 7 -33.64 7.27 34.73
CA PRO A 7 -33.16 6.41 33.66
C PRO A 7 -32.03 7.09 32.87
N GLY A 8 -30.94 6.35 32.61
CA GLY A 8 -29.84 6.80 31.76
C GLY A 8 -30.28 7.01 30.31
N THR A 9 -29.83 8.11 29.69
CA THR A 9 -29.87 8.30 28.22
C THR A 9 -28.80 9.32 27.81
N GLY A 10 -27.90 9.00 26.85
CA GLY A 10 -27.19 10.05 26.09
C GLY A 10 -25.70 9.92 25.72
N GLY A 11 -25.00 8.81 25.98
CA GLY A 11 -23.54 8.71 25.78
C GLY A 11 -22.99 8.72 24.33
N THR A 12 -23.83 8.73 23.30
CA THR A 12 -23.40 8.55 21.90
C THR A 12 -23.33 9.83 21.05
N ALA A 13 -23.98 10.93 21.46
CA ALA A 13 -23.94 12.21 20.73
C ALA A 13 -22.62 13.03 20.88
N PRO A 14 -21.97 13.12 22.07
CA PRO A 14 -20.78 13.96 22.22
C PRO A 14 -19.54 13.33 21.56
N ALA A 15 -19.38 12.00 21.64
CA ALA A 15 -18.24 11.30 21.05
C ALA A 15 -18.23 11.35 19.51
N ALA A 16 -19.40 11.20 18.87
CA ALA A 16 -19.52 11.28 17.42
C ALA A 16 -19.29 12.70 16.89
N THR A 17 -19.68 13.72 17.65
CA THR A 17 -19.48 15.13 17.29
C THR A 17 -18.00 15.50 17.39
N GLN A 18 -17.35 15.11 18.49
CA GLN A 18 -15.93 15.37 18.72
C GLN A 18 -15.03 14.62 17.71
N ALA A 19 -15.39 13.38 17.36
CA ALA A 19 -14.69 12.63 16.32
C ALA A 19 -14.80 13.29 14.93
N LYS A 20 -15.96 13.87 14.59
CA LYS A 20 -16.15 14.62 13.34
C LYS A 20 -15.34 15.90 13.31
N GLU A 21 -15.27 16.62 14.43
CA GLU A 21 -14.50 17.85 14.58
C GLU A 21 -13.00 17.58 14.41
N THR A 22 -12.49 16.57 15.13
CA THR A 22 -11.09 16.12 15.00
C THR A 22 -10.78 15.63 13.58
N ALA A 23 -11.70 14.91 12.95
CA ALA A 23 -11.53 14.48 11.57
C ALA A 23 -11.53 15.65 10.58
N ALA A 24 -12.35 16.67 10.81
CA ALA A 24 -12.40 17.88 9.98
C ALA A 24 -11.11 18.70 10.09
N ASP A 25 -10.60 18.91 11.30
CA ASP A 25 -9.34 19.59 11.54
C ASP A 25 -8.17 18.83 10.92
N LEU A 26 -8.10 17.51 11.16
CA LEU A 26 -7.06 16.66 10.57
C LEU A 26 -7.15 16.65 9.04
N ALA A 27 -8.35 16.64 8.46
CA ALA A 27 -8.54 16.72 7.02
C ALA A 27 -8.07 18.08 6.47
N GLN A 28 -8.35 19.19 7.18
CA GLN A 28 -7.98 20.53 6.73
C GLN A 28 -6.47 20.76 6.79
N HIS A 29 -5.83 20.39 7.91
CA HIS A 29 -4.38 20.50 8.08
C HIS A 29 -3.62 19.48 7.22
N GLY A 30 -4.11 18.24 7.15
CA GLY A 30 -3.52 17.18 6.34
C GLY A 30 -3.59 17.47 4.84
N LYS A 31 -4.65 18.13 4.36
CA LYS A 31 -4.81 18.43 2.93
C LYS A 31 -3.74 19.38 2.39
N THR A 32 -3.32 20.38 3.15
CA THR A 32 -2.26 21.31 2.70
C THR A 32 -0.92 20.60 2.66
N ALA A 33 -0.52 19.96 3.76
CA ALA A 33 0.75 19.23 3.82
C ALA A 33 0.82 18.09 2.78
N ALA A 34 -0.28 17.36 2.58
CA ALA A 34 -0.34 16.30 1.58
C ALA A 34 -0.22 16.84 0.14
N ARG A 35 -0.73 18.04 -0.14
CA ARG A 35 -0.61 18.64 -1.47
C ARG A 35 0.82 19.00 -1.80
N ASP A 36 1.51 19.66 -0.87
CA ASP A 36 2.90 20.08 -1.07
C ASP A 36 3.81 18.86 -1.24
N MET A 37 3.68 17.86 -0.35
CA MET A 37 4.41 16.59 -0.47
C MET A 37 4.09 15.84 -1.78
N ALA A 38 2.83 15.84 -2.21
CA ALA A 38 2.45 15.17 -3.46
C ALA A 38 3.05 15.86 -4.70
N GLN A 39 3.17 17.19 -4.69
CA GLN A 39 3.82 17.93 -5.78
C GLN A 39 5.31 17.58 -5.88
N ASP A 40 6.02 17.60 -4.76
CA ASP A 40 7.44 17.25 -4.71
C ASP A 40 7.69 15.80 -5.13
N ALA A 41 6.86 14.87 -4.63
CA ALA A 41 6.93 13.47 -5.01
C ALA A 41 6.64 13.25 -6.50
N ALA A 42 5.64 13.96 -7.06
CA ALA A 42 5.30 13.85 -8.48
C ALA A 42 6.43 14.36 -9.38
N ALA A 43 7.09 15.47 -9.01
CA ALA A 43 8.24 15.98 -9.74
C ALA A 43 9.39 14.96 -9.74
N ALA A 44 9.75 14.43 -8.57
CA ALA A 44 10.83 13.45 -8.44
C ALA A 44 10.54 12.10 -9.13
N ALA A 45 9.27 11.68 -9.17
CA ALA A 45 8.84 10.45 -9.81
C ALA A 45 8.81 10.58 -11.35
N SER A 46 8.41 11.74 -11.88
CA SER A 46 8.28 11.97 -13.33
C SER A 46 9.61 11.74 -14.07
N ASP A 47 10.73 12.11 -13.45
CA ASP A 47 12.07 11.96 -14.03
C ASP A 47 12.55 10.49 -14.15
N ARG A 48 11.90 9.56 -13.44
CA ARG A 48 12.26 8.12 -13.43
C ARG A 48 11.12 7.19 -13.87
N ALA A 49 9.97 7.74 -14.26
CA ALA A 49 8.74 6.97 -14.42
C ALA A 49 8.74 6.04 -15.65
N GLY A 50 9.35 6.44 -16.78
CA GLY A 50 9.18 5.74 -18.06
C GLY A 50 9.61 4.27 -18.07
N GLU A 51 10.83 4.00 -17.60
CA GLU A 51 11.39 2.63 -17.57
C GLU A 51 10.73 1.78 -16.48
N ALA A 52 10.50 2.36 -15.29
CA ALA A 52 9.84 1.69 -14.19
C ALA A 52 8.41 1.27 -14.55
N LYS A 53 7.68 2.11 -15.28
CA LYS A 53 6.30 1.88 -15.72
C LYS A 53 6.18 0.64 -16.61
N SER A 54 7.12 0.46 -17.54
CA SER A 54 7.12 -0.70 -18.44
C SER A 54 7.39 -2.00 -17.68
N ALA A 55 8.42 -2.02 -16.82
CA ALA A 55 8.76 -3.19 -16.01
C ALA A 55 7.62 -3.59 -15.06
N MET A 56 6.94 -2.62 -14.44
CA MET A 56 5.79 -2.88 -13.59
C MET A 56 4.58 -3.39 -14.40
N ALA A 57 4.32 -2.83 -15.58
CA ALA A 57 3.23 -3.29 -16.44
C ALA A 57 3.42 -4.74 -16.90
N ASP A 58 4.66 -5.13 -17.22
CA ASP A 58 5.02 -6.49 -17.61
C ASP A 58 4.80 -7.48 -16.45
N GLU A 59 5.23 -7.13 -15.23
CA GLU A 59 5.02 -7.95 -14.04
C GLU A 59 3.53 -8.16 -13.74
N VAL A 60 2.73 -7.08 -13.75
CA VAL A 60 1.28 -7.15 -13.52
C VAL A 60 0.58 -7.98 -14.60
N SER A 61 1.02 -7.88 -15.86
CA SER A 61 0.50 -8.67 -16.97
C SER A 61 0.85 -10.16 -16.82
N GLY A 62 2.05 -10.46 -16.30
CA GLY A 62 2.47 -11.82 -15.97
C GLY A 62 1.58 -12.44 -14.89
N VAL A 63 1.28 -11.69 -13.83
CA VAL A 63 0.36 -12.11 -12.77
C VAL A 63 -1.06 -12.31 -13.31
N ALA A 64 -1.58 -11.38 -14.11
CA ALA A 64 -2.88 -11.50 -14.76
C ALA A 64 -2.97 -12.78 -15.60
N SER A 65 -1.93 -13.05 -16.40
CA SER A 65 -1.84 -14.24 -17.25
C SER A 65 -1.79 -15.54 -16.43
N ALA A 66 -1.03 -15.56 -15.33
CA ALA A 66 -0.97 -16.71 -14.43
C ALA A 66 -2.33 -16.98 -13.76
N LEU A 67 -3.01 -15.92 -13.29
CA LEU A 67 -4.35 -16.00 -12.70
C LEU A 67 -5.39 -16.46 -13.72
N ARG A 68 -5.34 -15.96 -14.96
CA ARG A 68 -6.22 -16.38 -16.05
C ARG A 68 -6.02 -17.86 -16.37
N THR A 69 -4.76 -18.31 -16.43
CA THR A 69 -4.41 -19.73 -16.64
C THR A 69 -4.97 -20.60 -15.52
N ALA A 70 -4.75 -20.20 -14.25
CA ALA A 70 -5.28 -20.91 -13.10
C ALA A 70 -6.82 -20.95 -13.06
N ALA A 71 -7.48 -19.88 -13.49
CA ALA A 71 -8.94 -19.83 -13.62
C ALA A 71 -9.43 -20.82 -14.69
N ASN A 72 -8.75 -20.88 -15.84
CA ASN A 72 -9.11 -21.78 -16.94
C ASN A 72 -8.88 -23.27 -16.59
N GLU A 73 -7.91 -23.57 -15.74
CA GLU A 73 -7.64 -24.94 -15.24
C GLU A 73 -8.68 -25.40 -14.20
N MET A 74 -9.43 -24.46 -13.63
CA MET A 74 -10.47 -24.76 -12.66
C MET A 74 -11.76 -25.21 -13.35
N ARG A 75 -12.68 -25.83 -12.58
CA ARG A 75 -13.94 -26.33 -13.13
C ARG A 75 -14.71 -25.20 -13.82
N SER A 76 -14.93 -25.38 -15.13
CA SER A 76 -15.69 -24.43 -15.95
C SER A 76 -17.09 -24.17 -15.38
N GLY A 77 -17.43 -22.90 -15.23
CA GLY A 77 -18.65 -22.38 -14.61
C GLY A 77 -18.58 -22.18 -13.09
N SER A 78 -17.46 -22.50 -12.43
CA SER A 78 -17.37 -22.36 -10.97
C SER A 78 -17.41 -20.89 -10.51
N PRO A 79 -17.96 -20.58 -9.32
CA PRO A 79 -17.87 -19.24 -8.74
C PRO A 79 -16.43 -18.73 -8.65
N GLN A 80 -15.49 -19.62 -8.33
CA GLN A 80 -14.08 -19.32 -8.23
C GLN A 80 -13.49 -18.90 -9.58
N GLU A 81 -13.74 -19.65 -10.67
CA GLU A 81 -13.28 -19.27 -12.01
C GLU A 81 -13.72 -17.87 -12.39
N ARG A 82 -14.99 -17.53 -12.11
CA ARG A 82 -15.53 -16.19 -12.39
C ARG A 82 -14.81 -15.11 -11.59
N THR A 83 -14.59 -15.35 -10.30
CA THR A 83 -13.87 -14.40 -9.44
C THR A 83 -12.42 -14.21 -9.89
N PHE A 84 -11.68 -15.29 -10.15
CA PHE A 84 -10.30 -15.20 -10.62
C PHE A 84 -10.20 -14.60 -12.02
N GLY A 85 -11.17 -14.87 -12.89
CA GLY A 85 -11.29 -14.24 -14.21
C GLY A 85 -11.49 -12.73 -14.12
N GLN A 86 -12.41 -12.27 -13.26
CA GLN A 86 -12.64 -10.83 -13.03
C GLN A 86 -11.41 -10.13 -12.46
N ILE A 87 -10.67 -10.80 -11.57
CA ILE A 87 -9.42 -10.26 -11.04
C ILE A 87 -8.38 -10.16 -12.17
N ALA A 88 -8.19 -11.23 -12.94
CA ALA A 88 -7.23 -11.25 -14.05
C ALA A 88 -7.52 -10.15 -15.09
N GLU A 89 -8.79 -9.98 -15.48
CA GLU A 89 -9.21 -8.91 -16.41
C GLU A 89 -8.89 -7.52 -15.85
N GLY A 90 -9.21 -7.29 -14.56
CA GLY A 90 -8.90 -6.02 -13.91
C GLY A 90 -7.39 -5.75 -13.82
N LEU A 91 -6.55 -6.78 -13.66
CA LEU A 91 -5.09 -6.62 -13.67
C LEU A 91 -4.57 -6.32 -15.08
N ALA A 92 -5.13 -6.95 -16.12
CA ALA A 92 -4.76 -6.67 -17.51
C ALA A 92 -5.11 -5.23 -17.90
N ASP A 93 -6.32 -4.76 -17.56
CA ASP A 93 -6.74 -3.37 -17.78
C ASP A 93 -5.79 -2.37 -17.08
N VAL A 94 -5.32 -2.71 -15.88
CA VAL A 94 -4.34 -1.90 -15.14
C VAL A 94 -2.98 -1.90 -15.83
N SER A 95 -2.49 -3.04 -16.33
CA SER A 95 -1.25 -3.13 -17.10
C SER A 95 -1.29 -2.30 -18.38
N ASP A 96 -2.39 -2.36 -19.13
CA ASP A 96 -2.55 -1.60 -20.38
C ASP A 96 -2.67 -0.11 -20.10
N ALA A 97 -3.46 0.27 -19.08
CA ALA A 97 -3.48 1.63 -18.58
C ALA A 97 -2.07 2.08 -18.17
N MET A 98 -1.31 1.21 -17.49
CA MET A 98 0.06 1.47 -17.08
C MET A 98 1.00 1.62 -18.25
N ARG A 99 0.81 0.98 -19.39
CA ARG A 99 1.66 1.18 -20.57
C ARG A 99 1.32 2.47 -21.30
N GLU A 100 0.04 2.78 -21.46
CA GLU A 100 -0.42 3.75 -22.45
C GLU A 100 -0.90 5.09 -21.88
N LYS A 101 -1.33 5.15 -20.60
CA LYS A 101 -1.80 6.41 -20.00
C LYS A 101 -0.68 7.27 -19.42
N ASP A 102 -0.85 8.58 -19.55
CA ASP A 102 -0.14 9.57 -18.75
C ASP A 102 -0.48 9.44 -17.26
N LEU A 103 0.49 9.72 -16.41
CA LEU A 103 0.36 9.65 -14.96
C LEU A 103 -0.80 10.54 -14.45
N SER A 104 -1.05 11.67 -15.12
CA SER A 104 -2.17 12.59 -14.83
C SER A 104 -3.54 11.90 -14.95
N THR A 105 -3.74 11.08 -15.99
CA THR A 105 -4.99 10.36 -16.22
C THR A 105 -5.20 9.27 -15.18
N MET A 106 -4.15 8.55 -14.79
CA MET A 106 -4.24 7.54 -13.72
C MET A 106 -4.64 8.17 -12.38
N VAL A 107 -4.07 9.33 -12.04
CA VAL A 107 -4.41 10.04 -10.81
C VAL A 107 -5.89 10.44 -10.79
N ALA A 108 -6.43 10.87 -11.94
CA ALA A 108 -7.84 11.19 -12.08
C ALA A 108 -8.74 9.96 -11.86
N ASP A 109 -8.37 8.81 -12.44
CA ASP A 109 -9.10 7.54 -12.29
C ASP A 109 -9.09 7.05 -10.83
N VAL A 110 -7.93 7.08 -10.17
CA VAL A 110 -7.80 6.74 -8.75
C VAL A 110 -8.63 7.69 -7.88
N SER A 111 -8.64 8.99 -8.18
CA SER A 111 -9.46 9.97 -7.47
C SER A 111 -10.96 9.71 -7.62
N ALA A 112 -11.40 9.30 -8.81
CA ALA A 112 -12.79 8.93 -9.07
C ALA A 112 -13.16 7.64 -8.32
N PHE A 113 -12.28 6.64 -8.31
CA PHE A 113 -12.48 5.40 -7.56
C PHE A 113 -12.55 5.65 -6.04
N ALA A 114 -11.62 6.44 -5.50
CA ALA A 114 -11.57 6.77 -4.07
C ALA A 114 -12.85 7.45 -3.58
N ARG A 115 -13.42 8.35 -4.41
CA ARG A 115 -14.70 9.02 -4.12
C ARG A 115 -15.89 8.06 -4.13
N LYS A 116 -15.86 7.03 -4.99
CA LYS A 116 -16.92 6.01 -5.08
C LYS A 116 -16.82 4.96 -3.96
N ASN A 117 -15.61 4.62 -3.53
CA ASN A 117 -15.34 3.56 -2.56
C ASN A 117 -14.41 4.04 -1.43
N PRO A 118 -14.88 4.95 -0.55
CA PRO A 118 -14.02 5.56 0.47
C PRO A 118 -13.43 4.53 1.45
N LEU A 119 -14.19 3.51 1.83
CA LEU A 119 -13.71 2.47 2.75
C LEU A 119 -12.56 1.65 2.15
N VAL A 120 -12.66 1.29 0.87
CA VAL A 120 -11.62 0.53 0.17
C VAL A 120 -10.36 1.37 0.05
N PHE A 121 -10.50 2.65 -0.30
CA PHE A 121 -9.38 3.57 -0.40
C PHE A 121 -8.66 3.78 0.95
N LEU A 122 -9.42 4.03 2.04
CA LEU A 122 -8.84 4.20 3.37
C LEU A 122 -8.16 2.91 3.85
N GLY A 123 -8.79 1.75 3.65
CA GLY A 123 -8.20 0.46 4.00
C GLY A 123 -6.92 0.17 3.23
N GLY A 124 -6.91 0.40 1.92
CA GLY A 124 -5.73 0.23 1.07
C GLY A 124 -4.59 1.19 1.47
N ALA A 125 -4.90 2.47 1.69
CA ALA A 125 -3.91 3.46 2.11
C ALA A 125 -3.27 3.11 3.46
N ALA A 126 -4.07 2.63 4.42
CA ALA A 126 -3.56 2.19 5.73
C ALA A 126 -2.60 0.99 5.59
N LEU A 127 -2.95 0.00 4.76
CA LEU A 127 -2.10 -1.16 4.50
C LEU A 127 -0.78 -0.76 3.83
N ILE A 128 -0.84 0.12 2.82
CA ILE A 128 0.36 0.65 2.13
C ILE A 128 1.25 1.41 3.12
N GLY A 129 0.67 2.29 3.96
CA GLY A 129 1.42 3.04 4.96
C GLY A 129 2.09 2.14 6.01
N PHE A 130 1.40 1.08 6.45
CA PHE A 130 1.99 0.08 7.34
C PHE A 130 3.12 -0.69 6.67
N ALA A 131 2.91 -1.16 5.43
CA ALA A 131 3.92 -1.88 4.66
C ALA A 131 5.18 -1.02 4.43
N ALA A 132 5.00 0.26 4.08
CA ALA A 132 6.09 1.22 3.93
C ALA A 132 6.89 1.38 5.23
N THR A 133 6.20 1.48 6.38
CA THR A 133 6.84 1.55 7.70
C THR A 133 7.63 0.28 8.01
N ARG A 134 7.07 -0.89 7.70
CA ARG A 134 7.74 -2.18 7.90
C ARG A 134 8.98 -2.29 7.01
N PHE A 135 8.89 -1.87 5.75
CA PHE A 135 10.02 -1.85 4.83
C PHE A 135 11.12 -0.91 5.31
N ALA A 136 10.78 0.31 5.73
CA ALA A 136 11.74 1.26 6.29
C ALA A 136 12.46 0.73 7.54
N LYS A 137 11.74 0.02 8.43
CA LYS A 137 12.35 -0.63 9.60
C LYS A 137 13.31 -1.75 9.17
N ALA A 138 12.90 -2.60 8.24
CA ALA A 138 13.71 -3.70 7.73
C ALA A 138 14.96 -3.22 6.98
N SER A 139 14.89 -2.11 6.24
CA SER A 139 16.04 -1.53 5.54
C SER A 139 17.10 -0.99 6.51
N ASN A 140 16.70 -0.48 7.67
CA ASN A 140 17.65 -0.02 8.70
C ASN A 140 18.38 -1.17 9.40
N GLU A 141 17.73 -2.33 9.57
CA GLU A 141 18.34 -3.53 10.12
C GLU A 141 19.36 -4.15 9.13
N ALA A 142 19.05 -4.14 7.83
CA ALA A 142 19.98 -4.57 6.78
C ALA A 142 21.25 -3.69 6.70
N ALA A 143 21.12 -2.37 6.92
CA ALA A 143 22.27 -1.46 6.95
C ALA A 143 23.18 -1.67 8.18
N SER A 144 22.62 -2.15 9.29
CA SER A 144 23.38 -2.39 10.53
C SER A 144 24.17 -3.70 10.51
N GLN A 145 23.82 -4.64 9.63
CA GLN A 145 24.50 -5.94 9.52
C GLN A 145 25.80 -5.88 8.71
N VAL A 146 26.04 -4.78 7.98
CA VAL A 146 27.29 -4.56 7.22
C VAL A 146 28.46 -4.10 8.13
N ALA A 147 28.19 -3.73 9.40
CA ALA A 147 29.20 -3.19 10.31
C ALA A 147 29.88 -4.21 11.25
N HIS A 148 29.60 -5.52 11.13
CA HIS A 148 30.26 -6.56 11.92
C HIS A 148 30.70 -7.74 11.04
N THR A 149 31.76 -7.54 10.25
CA THR A 149 32.70 -8.63 9.96
C THR A 149 33.71 -8.67 11.11
N PRO A 150 33.58 -9.56 12.10
CA PRO A 150 34.69 -9.88 12.99
C PRO A 150 35.78 -10.52 12.12
N VAL A 151 36.83 -9.75 11.84
CA VAL A 151 38.10 -10.29 11.36
C VAL A 151 38.64 -11.17 12.48
N SER A 152 38.48 -12.48 12.35
CA SER A 152 39.13 -13.45 13.22
C SER A 152 40.65 -13.25 13.11
N PRO A 153 41.37 -12.96 14.20
CA PRO A 153 42.82 -12.96 14.16
C PRO A 153 43.27 -14.41 13.93
N THR A 154 43.80 -14.69 12.74
CA THR A 154 44.52 -15.93 12.48
C THR A 154 45.78 -15.91 13.34
N THR A 155 45.78 -16.67 14.43
CA THR A 155 47.01 -16.97 15.18
C THR A 155 47.94 -17.76 14.27
N PRO A 156 49.16 -17.28 13.99
CA PRO A 156 50.15 -18.11 13.31
C PRO A 156 50.50 -19.27 14.24
N THR A 157 50.12 -20.49 13.84
CA THR A 157 50.68 -21.71 14.40
C THR A 157 52.16 -21.73 13.99
N THR A 158 53.01 -21.23 14.89
CA THR A 158 54.45 -21.48 14.85
C THR A 158 54.63 -22.96 15.18
N GLY A 159 54.73 -23.78 14.14
CA GLY A 159 55.14 -25.18 14.25
C GLY A 159 56.56 -25.23 14.80
N ASP A 160 56.65 -25.64 16.05
CA ASP A 160 57.87 -25.94 16.77
C ASP A 160 58.61 -27.10 16.09
N PHE A 161 59.93 -26.94 15.94
CA PHE A 161 60.83 -27.89 15.29
C PHE A 161 61.27 -28.96 16.30
N SER A 162 61.20 -30.23 15.92
CA SER A 162 62.01 -31.31 16.50
C SER A 162 62.23 -32.42 15.47
#